data_AF-A0A556RGK1-F1
#
_entry.id   AF-A0A556RGK1-F1
#
_cell.length_a   1.000
_cell.length_b   1.000
_cell.length_c   1.000
_cell.angle_alpha   90.00
_cell.angle_beta   90.00
_cell.angle_gamma   90.00
#
_symmetry.space_group_name_H-M   'P 1'
#
loop_
_entity.id
_entity.type
_entity.pdbx_description
1 polymer ?
#
loop_
_entity_poly.entity_id
_entity_poly.type
_entity_poly.pdbx_seq_one_letter_code
_entity_poly.pdbx_strand_id
1 'polypeptide(L)'
;MDSMTIIKEYVEGSLSPHNFQKELYYNKDIENILSEETQIPSYIKTENLFYALLEIDLLCPSGELDSKSMLALFLEKRNISFVYNNSASKKYNLFLKIQPNWLSLNESYFQLIMEKYKNEKGKNLEKALKLQIKKDFKFLKNRPKWLQSPEWPIINNKPLFFIGQIDITEIRHDTSYLYIFWDVHTQKYTTLDQSA
;
A
#
# COMPACT_ATOMS: atom_id res chain seq x y z
N MET A 1 -21.86 18.47 9.80
CA MET A 1 -20.56 18.74 10.44
C MET A 1 -19.79 19.63 9.49
N ASP A 2 -19.06 20.62 9.98
CA ASP A 2 -18.31 21.53 9.10
C ASP A 2 -17.19 20.79 8.35
N SER A 3 -16.95 21.13 7.08
CA SER A 3 -15.96 20.46 6.22
C SER A 3 -14.53 20.54 6.76
N MET A 4 -14.13 21.67 7.34
CA MET A 4 -12.81 21.79 7.96
C MET A 4 -12.71 20.91 9.20
N THR A 5 -13.80 20.78 9.96
CA THR A 5 -13.85 19.86 11.11
C THR A 5 -13.66 18.42 10.67
N ILE A 6 -14.34 17.97 9.60
CA ILE A 6 -14.21 16.61 9.06
C ILE A 6 -12.76 16.31 8.63
N ILE A 7 -12.15 17.22 7.86
CA ILE A 7 -10.76 17.08 7.41
C ILE A 7 -9.80 17.02 8.60
N LYS A 8 -9.99 17.92 9.56
CA LYS A 8 -9.19 17.95 10.80
C LYS A 8 -9.33 16.65 11.57
N GLU A 9 -10.54 16.17 11.81
CA GLU A 9 -10.76 14.91 12.54
C GLU A 9 -10.11 13.71 11.86
N TYR A 10 -10.06 13.69 10.53
CA TYR A 10 -9.34 12.66 9.79
C TYR A 10 -7.81 12.75 10.00
N VAL A 11 -7.22 13.95 9.86
CA VAL A 11 -5.78 14.18 10.08
C VAL A 11 -5.38 13.87 11.54
N GLU A 12 -6.25 14.16 12.51
CA GLU A 12 -6.06 13.88 13.93
C GLU A 12 -6.36 12.41 14.30
N GLY A 13 -6.93 11.64 13.37
CA GLY A 13 -7.21 10.21 13.52
C GLY A 13 -8.47 9.88 14.34
N SER A 14 -9.30 10.88 14.64
CA SER A 14 -10.62 10.69 15.25
C SER A 14 -11.64 10.17 14.23
N LEU A 15 -11.48 10.52 12.95
CA LEU A 15 -12.25 9.97 11.83
C LEU A 15 -11.43 8.88 11.12
N SER A 16 -12.04 7.72 10.89
CA SER A 16 -11.37 6.60 10.23
C SER A 16 -11.22 6.84 8.72
N PRO A 17 -10.25 6.18 8.04
CA PRO A 17 -10.10 6.28 6.59
C PRO A 17 -11.36 5.90 5.82
N HIS A 18 -12.07 4.87 6.26
CA HIS A 18 -13.33 4.45 5.64
C HIS A 18 -14.44 5.49 5.79
N ASN A 19 -14.52 6.17 6.93
CA ASN A 19 -15.52 7.23 7.11
C ASN A 19 -15.13 8.49 6.33
N PHE A 20 -13.86 8.87 6.31
CA PHE A 20 -13.40 10.00 5.51
C PHE A 20 -13.57 9.76 4.00
N GLN A 21 -13.33 8.54 3.50
CA GLN A 21 -13.60 8.19 2.10
C GLN A 21 -15.07 8.38 1.73
N LYS A 22 -16.01 8.09 2.64
CA LYS A 22 -17.43 8.38 2.41
C LYS A 22 -17.69 9.88 2.31
N GLU A 23 -17.10 10.67 3.19
CA GLU A 23 -17.20 12.14 3.12
C GLU A 23 -16.64 12.64 1.78
N LEU A 24 -15.48 12.12 1.35
CA LEU A 24 -14.88 12.48 0.07
C LEU A 24 -15.80 12.19 -1.13
N TYR A 25 -16.56 11.09 -1.10
CA TYR A 25 -17.42 10.70 -2.23
C TYR A 25 -18.81 11.34 -2.23
N TYR A 26 -19.33 11.71 -1.06
CA TYR A 26 -20.74 12.10 -0.93
C TYR A 26 -20.97 13.49 -0.32
N ASN A 27 -19.94 14.14 0.21
CA ASN A 27 -20.06 15.47 0.82
C ASN A 27 -19.60 16.55 -0.17
N LYS A 28 -20.57 17.26 -0.75
CA LYS A 28 -20.30 18.32 -1.73
C LYS A 28 -19.49 19.49 -1.15
N ASP A 29 -19.62 19.76 0.15
CA ASP A 29 -18.86 20.84 0.78
C ASP A 29 -17.38 20.46 0.94
N ILE A 30 -17.06 19.16 1.06
CA ILE A 30 -15.68 18.64 1.03
C ILE A 30 -15.11 18.77 -0.38
N GLU A 31 -15.88 18.39 -1.40
CA GLU A 31 -15.48 18.55 -2.81
C GLU A 31 -15.14 20.01 -3.14
N ASN A 32 -16.04 20.94 -2.79
CA ASN A 32 -15.86 22.37 -3.08
C ASN A 32 -14.56 22.89 -2.47
N ILE A 33 -14.34 22.64 -1.17
CA ILE A 33 -13.21 23.26 -0.46
C ILE A 33 -11.85 22.64 -0.81
N LEU A 34 -11.83 21.35 -1.13
CA LEU A 34 -10.62 20.68 -1.59
C LEU A 34 -10.29 21.03 -3.05
N SER A 35 -11.32 21.33 -3.87
CA SER A 35 -11.12 21.74 -5.27
C SER A 35 -10.50 23.13 -5.41
N GLU A 36 -10.63 24.00 -4.40
CA GLU A 36 -9.96 25.30 -4.35
C GLU A 36 -8.43 25.20 -4.21
N GLU A 37 -7.91 24.06 -3.71
CA GLU A 37 -6.49 23.85 -3.52
C GLU A 37 -5.84 23.26 -4.77
N THR A 38 -5.25 24.13 -5.59
CA THR A 38 -4.56 23.76 -6.84
C THR A 38 -3.05 23.59 -6.67
N GLN A 39 -2.48 24.04 -5.54
CA GLN A 39 -1.06 23.90 -5.26
C GLN A 39 -0.76 22.52 -4.65
N ILE A 40 -0.86 21.49 -5.48
CA ILE A 40 -0.51 20.12 -5.13
C ILE A 40 0.95 19.79 -5.52
N PRO A 41 1.57 18.76 -4.91
CA PRO A 41 2.91 18.33 -5.29
C PRO A 41 3.04 17.99 -6.78
N SER A 42 4.16 18.38 -7.40
CA SER A 42 4.37 18.30 -8.87
C SER A 42 4.37 16.89 -9.46
N TYR A 43 4.56 15.86 -8.64
CA TYR A 43 4.48 14.47 -9.07
C TYR A 43 3.03 13.97 -9.20
N ILE A 44 2.05 14.70 -8.66
CA ILE A 44 0.63 14.41 -8.79
C ILE A 44 0.12 15.11 -10.06
N LYS A 45 -0.51 14.34 -10.95
CA LYS A 45 -0.97 14.82 -12.27
C LYS A 45 -2.46 15.13 -12.27
N THR A 46 -2.96 15.76 -11.21
CA THR A 46 -4.36 16.17 -11.08
C THR A 46 -4.48 17.68 -10.99
N GLU A 47 -5.69 18.21 -11.15
CA GLU A 47 -5.91 19.66 -11.18
C GLU A 47 -5.94 20.28 -9.79
N ASN A 48 -6.41 19.52 -8.79
CA ASN A 48 -6.62 19.99 -7.44
C ASN A 48 -6.51 18.85 -6.42
N LEU A 49 -6.50 19.22 -5.14
CA LEU A 49 -6.38 18.28 -4.02
C LEU A 49 -7.55 17.29 -3.96
N PHE A 50 -8.76 17.68 -4.34
CA PHE A 50 -9.90 16.77 -4.36
C PHE A 50 -9.65 15.59 -5.32
N TYR A 51 -9.29 15.88 -6.57
CA TYR A 51 -8.97 14.84 -7.55
C TYR A 51 -7.75 14.02 -7.15
N ALA A 52 -6.72 14.64 -6.55
CA ALA A 52 -5.58 13.92 -6.02
C ALA A 52 -6.00 12.86 -4.97
N LEU A 53 -6.92 13.21 -4.06
CA LEU A 53 -7.39 12.30 -3.02
C LEU A 53 -8.30 11.18 -3.56
N LEU A 54 -9.02 11.43 -4.66
CA LEU A 54 -9.83 10.39 -5.33
C LEU A 54 -8.97 9.30 -5.99
N GLU A 55 -7.75 9.62 -6.42
CA GLU A 55 -6.82 8.65 -7.00
C GLU A 55 -6.10 7.78 -5.95
N ILE A 56 -6.13 8.20 -4.69
CA ILE A 56 -5.45 7.50 -3.59
C ILE A 56 -6.38 6.45 -2.98
N ASP A 57 -5.89 5.22 -2.83
CA ASP A 57 -6.55 4.23 -1.98
C ASP A 57 -6.33 4.58 -0.50
N LEU A 58 -7.24 5.37 0.08
CA LEU A 58 -7.17 5.78 1.49
C LEU A 58 -7.17 4.60 2.47
N LEU A 59 -7.60 3.42 2.02
CA LEU A 59 -7.65 2.27 2.88
C LEU A 59 -6.29 1.62 3.01
N CYS A 60 -5.37 1.74 2.04
CA CYS A 60 -4.03 1.15 2.11
C CYS A 60 -3.06 1.98 3.00
N PRO A 61 -2.03 1.36 3.61
CA PRO A 61 -1.05 2.07 4.44
C PRO A 61 -0.40 3.30 3.81
N SER A 62 0.04 3.21 2.55
CA SER A 62 0.66 4.34 1.83
C SER A 62 -0.37 5.43 1.55
N GLY A 63 -1.54 5.06 1.03
CA GLY A 63 -2.60 6.01 0.73
C GLY A 63 -3.16 6.74 1.95
N GLU A 64 -3.30 6.05 3.09
CA GLU A 64 -3.65 6.69 4.36
C GLU A 64 -2.58 7.71 4.80
N LEU A 65 -1.29 7.38 4.64
CA LEU A 65 -0.19 8.28 4.98
C LEU A 65 -0.17 9.51 4.05
N ASP A 66 -0.25 9.28 2.75
CA ASP A 66 -0.15 10.31 1.72
C ASP A 66 -1.32 11.29 1.82
N SER A 67 -2.56 10.77 1.90
CA SER A 67 -3.75 11.60 2.05
C SER A 67 -3.72 12.45 3.32
N LYS A 68 -3.34 11.88 4.48
CA LYS A 68 -3.18 12.66 5.73
C LYS A 68 -2.09 13.73 5.60
N SER A 69 -0.98 13.42 4.93
CA SER A 69 0.11 14.39 4.73
C SER A 69 -0.34 15.56 3.85
N MET A 70 -1.06 15.27 2.76
CA MET A 70 -1.61 16.32 1.88
C MET A 70 -2.64 17.20 2.61
N LEU A 71 -3.54 16.58 3.38
CA LEU A 71 -4.55 17.31 4.14
C LEU A 71 -3.96 18.12 5.30
N ALA A 72 -2.89 17.63 5.94
CA ALA A 72 -2.16 18.39 6.94
C ALA A 72 -1.56 19.68 6.33
N LEU A 73 -0.90 19.58 5.18
CA LEU A 73 -0.38 20.74 4.45
C LEU A 73 -1.50 21.71 4.06
N PHE A 74 -2.64 21.19 3.63
CA PHE A 74 -3.82 22.00 3.30
C PHE A 74 -4.35 22.79 4.52
N LEU A 75 -4.41 22.17 5.71
CA LEU A 75 -4.79 22.84 6.96
C LEU A 75 -3.76 23.89 7.39
N GLU A 76 -2.46 23.58 7.26
CA GLU A 76 -1.35 24.49 7.57
C GLU A 76 -1.41 25.76 6.71
N LYS A 77 -1.62 25.63 5.39
CA LYS A 77 -1.77 26.77 4.47
C LYS A 77 -2.93 27.70 4.85
N ARG A 78 -3.95 27.16 5.54
CA ARG A 78 -5.14 27.90 6.00
C ARG A 78 -5.04 28.35 7.46
N ASN A 79 -3.88 28.19 8.10
CA ASN A 79 -3.64 28.53 9.51
C ASN A 79 -4.61 27.84 10.49
N ILE A 80 -5.06 26.63 10.15
CA ILE A 80 -5.95 25.84 11.02
C ILE A 80 -5.08 25.02 11.97
N SER A 81 -5.32 25.14 13.28
CA SER A 81 -4.60 24.35 14.28
C SER A 81 -5.14 22.92 14.37
N PHE A 82 -4.25 21.93 14.29
CA PHE A 82 -4.55 20.50 14.43
C PHE A 82 -3.40 19.74 15.12
N VAL A 83 -3.67 18.51 15.56
CA VAL A 83 -2.67 17.59 16.12
C VAL A 83 -2.47 16.40 15.19
N TYR A 84 -1.36 16.38 14.45
CA TYR A 84 -1.11 15.32 13.46
C TYR A 84 -1.00 13.93 14.09
N ASN A 85 -1.80 12.98 13.57
CA ASN A 85 -1.79 11.61 14.05
C ASN A 85 -0.75 10.74 13.32
N ASN A 86 0.35 10.44 14.02
CA ASN A 86 1.45 9.65 13.46
C ASN A 86 1.18 8.14 13.32
N SER A 87 -0.05 7.64 13.53
CA SER A 87 -0.33 6.20 13.43
C SER A 87 -0.15 5.65 12.01
N ALA A 88 -0.61 6.39 10.99
CA ALA A 88 -0.42 6.02 9.58
C ALA A 88 1.07 5.90 9.23
N SER A 89 1.87 6.89 9.64
CA SER A 89 3.33 6.85 9.47
C SER A 89 3.98 5.66 10.18
N LYS A 90 3.59 5.37 11.43
CA LYS A 90 4.10 4.19 12.16
C LYS A 90 3.72 2.87 11.46
N LYS A 91 2.49 2.77 10.94
CA LYS A 91 1.99 1.61 10.19
C LYS A 91 2.77 1.42 8.89
N TYR A 92 2.97 2.47 8.11
CA TYR A 92 3.75 2.44 6.88
C TYR A 92 5.24 2.12 7.12
N ASN A 93 5.85 2.73 8.14
CA ASN A 93 7.22 2.40 8.53
C ASN A 93 7.37 0.93 8.96
N LEU A 94 6.38 0.38 9.65
CA LEU A 94 6.36 -1.06 9.98
C LEU A 94 6.26 -1.91 8.71
N PHE A 95 5.39 -1.54 7.77
CA PHE A 95 5.26 -2.20 6.47
C PHE A 95 6.61 -2.24 5.72
N LEU A 96 7.34 -1.14 5.65
CA LEU A 96 8.67 -1.11 5.04
C LEU A 96 9.69 -1.99 5.81
N LYS A 97 9.65 -1.94 7.14
CA LYS A 97 10.62 -2.63 8.00
C LYS A 97 10.52 -4.16 7.98
N ILE A 98 9.33 -4.71 7.74
CA ILE A 98 9.11 -6.16 7.77
C ILE A 98 9.39 -6.84 6.44
N GLN A 99 9.55 -6.07 5.35
CA GLN A 99 9.75 -6.60 4.02
C GLN A 99 11.15 -7.20 3.84
N PRO A 100 11.26 -8.47 3.44
CA PRO A 100 12.52 -9.04 2.99
C PRO A 100 12.98 -8.38 1.69
N ASN A 101 14.29 -8.22 1.49
CA ASN A 101 14.86 -7.58 0.29
C ASN A 101 14.56 -8.27 -1.06
N TRP A 102 14.03 -9.50 -1.02
CA TRP A 102 13.67 -10.29 -2.20
C TRP A 102 12.16 -10.29 -2.47
N LEU A 103 11.38 -9.55 -1.67
CA LEU A 103 9.93 -9.51 -1.75
C LEU A 103 9.45 -8.06 -1.69
N SER A 104 8.80 -7.60 -2.75
CA SER A 104 7.91 -6.46 -2.68
C SER A 104 6.56 -6.94 -2.16
N LEU A 105 6.20 -6.53 -0.95
CA LEU A 105 4.98 -6.99 -0.30
C LEU A 105 3.79 -6.15 -0.75
N ASN A 106 2.75 -6.79 -1.24
CA ASN A 106 1.51 -6.10 -1.57
C ASN A 106 0.85 -5.55 -0.28
N GLU A 107 0.39 -4.31 -0.34
CA GLU A 107 -0.19 -3.61 0.81
C GLU A 107 -1.48 -4.24 1.33
N SER A 108 -2.34 -4.77 0.43
CA SER A 108 -3.57 -5.47 0.82
C SER A 108 -3.28 -6.75 1.60
N TYR A 109 -2.23 -7.48 1.22
CA TYR A 109 -1.77 -8.63 2.01
C TYR A 109 -1.25 -8.19 3.39
N PHE A 110 -0.50 -7.09 3.46
CA PHE A 110 -0.03 -6.55 4.73
C PHE A 110 -1.21 -6.22 5.68
N GLN A 111 -2.29 -5.64 5.16
CA GLN A 111 -3.48 -5.37 5.97
C GLN A 111 -4.11 -6.64 6.53
N LEU A 112 -4.19 -7.68 5.71
CA LEU A 112 -4.76 -8.96 6.11
C LEU A 112 -3.99 -9.58 7.28
N ILE A 113 -2.66 -9.56 7.23
CA ILE A 113 -1.85 -10.08 8.35
C ILE A 113 -1.85 -9.14 9.55
N MET A 114 -1.99 -7.83 9.35
CA MET A 114 -2.17 -6.86 10.45
C MET A 114 -3.44 -7.16 11.25
N GLU A 115 -4.57 -7.40 10.58
CA GLU A 115 -5.83 -7.72 11.24
C GLU A 115 -5.75 -9.05 12.01
N LYS A 116 -5.06 -10.05 11.44
CA LYS A 116 -4.79 -11.33 12.11
C LYS A 116 -4.02 -11.18 13.43
N TYR A 117 -3.11 -10.19 13.52
CA TYR A 117 -2.27 -9.94 14.68
C TYR A 117 -2.62 -8.65 15.42
N LYS A 118 -3.86 -8.15 15.31
CA LYS A 118 -4.28 -6.85 15.89
C LYS A 118 -4.08 -6.69 17.41
N ASN A 119 -3.99 -7.81 18.14
CA ASN A 119 -3.76 -7.82 19.58
C ASN A 119 -2.27 -7.74 19.95
N GLU A 120 -1.38 -8.02 19.00
CA GLU A 120 0.07 -7.92 19.21
C GLU A 120 0.53 -6.47 19.09
N LYS A 121 1.58 -6.10 19.84
CA LYS A 121 2.14 -4.74 19.82
C LYS A 121 3.66 -4.73 19.78
N GLY A 122 4.22 -3.61 19.31
CA GLY A 122 5.65 -3.35 19.31
C GLY A 122 6.48 -4.45 18.65
N LYS A 123 7.53 -4.91 19.35
CA LYS A 123 8.44 -5.95 18.83
C LYS A 123 7.78 -7.31 18.62
N ASN A 124 6.72 -7.64 19.37
CA ASN A 124 6.03 -8.92 19.21
C ASN A 124 5.23 -8.93 17.90
N LEU A 125 4.52 -7.84 17.61
CA LEU A 125 3.84 -7.65 16.33
C LEU A 125 4.83 -7.75 15.17
N GLU A 126 5.95 -7.01 15.22
CA GLU A 126 6.96 -7.06 14.17
C GLU A 126 7.48 -8.49 13.91
N LYS A 127 7.78 -9.25 14.97
CA LYS A 127 8.22 -10.64 14.86
C LYS A 127 7.13 -11.54 14.27
N ALA A 128 5.88 -11.38 14.71
CA ALA A 128 4.76 -12.17 14.22
C ALA A 128 4.53 -11.95 12.72
N LEU A 129 4.56 -10.70 12.27
CA LEU A 129 4.41 -10.35 10.85
C LEU A 129 5.54 -10.92 9.99
N LYS A 130 6.81 -10.77 10.42
CA LYS A 130 7.96 -11.34 9.73
C LYS A 130 7.88 -12.87 9.62
N LEU A 131 7.43 -13.53 10.69
CA LEU A 131 7.24 -14.98 10.69
C LEU A 131 6.12 -15.41 9.75
N GLN A 132 5.01 -14.66 9.73
CA GLN A 132 3.89 -14.91 8.82
C GLN A 132 4.30 -14.75 7.35
N ILE A 133 5.03 -13.69 7.00
CA ILE A 133 5.59 -13.50 5.66
C ILE A 133 6.46 -14.69 5.27
N LYS A 134 7.40 -15.10 6.14
CA LYS A 134 8.26 -16.26 5.86
C LYS A 134 7.48 -17.57 5.70
N LYS A 135 6.35 -17.71 6.40
CA LYS A 135 5.49 -18.89 6.33
C LYS A 135 4.70 -18.94 5.03
N ASP A 136 4.20 -17.81 4.55
CA ASP A 136 3.29 -17.74 3.41
C ASP A 136 4.04 -17.63 2.08
N PHE A 137 5.11 -16.85 2.02
CA PHE A 137 5.93 -16.66 0.82
C PHE A 137 6.99 -17.76 0.72
N LYS A 138 6.57 -18.93 0.25
CA LYS A 138 7.40 -20.12 0.13
C LYS A 138 8.09 -20.19 -1.23
N PHE A 139 9.26 -20.81 -1.26
CA PHE A 139 10.01 -21.12 -2.48
C PHE A 139 10.64 -22.51 -2.40
N LEU A 140 10.87 -23.16 -3.54
CA LEU A 140 11.34 -24.54 -3.61
C LEU A 140 12.82 -24.70 -3.20
N LYS A 141 13.72 -24.00 -3.88
CA LYS A 141 15.18 -24.05 -3.60
C LYS A 141 15.74 -22.67 -3.33
N ASN A 142 15.58 -21.79 -4.31
CA ASN A 142 16.11 -20.43 -4.28
C ASN A 142 14.96 -19.42 -4.25
N ARG A 143 15.20 -18.27 -3.61
CA ARG A 143 14.34 -17.09 -3.74
C ARG A 143 14.40 -16.52 -5.18
N PRO A 144 13.34 -15.86 -5.67
CA PRO A 144 13.39 -15.20 -6.95
C PRO A 144 14.45 -14.09 -6.96
N LYS A 145 15.16 -13.99 -8.08
CA LYS A 145 16.01 -12.85 -8.43
C LYS A 145 15.25 -12.03 -9.45
N TRP A 146 14.55 -11.03 -8.96
CA TRP A 146 13.76 -10.15 -9.79
C TRP A 146 14.65 -9.25 -10.65
N LEU A 147 14.32 -9.15 -11.92
CA LEU A 147 15.01 -8.24 -12.84
C LEU A 147 14.52 -6.80 -12.64
N GLN A 148 13.23 -6.66 -12.33
CA GLN A 148 12.61 -5.39 -11.93
C GLN A 148 12.01 -5.52 -10.52
N SER A 149 10.96 -4.77 -10.20
CA SER A 149 10.21 -4.90 -8.94
C SER A 149 8.82 -5.49 -9.15
N PRO A 150 8.69 -6.73 -9.64
CA PRO A 150 7.38 -7.35 -9.78
C PRO A 150 6.79 -7.68 -8.42
N GLU A 151 5.47 -7.62 -8.38
CA GLU A 151 4.73 -8.16 -7.25
C GLU A 151 4.73 -9.69 -7.31
N TRP A 152 4.87 -10.31 -6.14
CA TRP A 152 4.71 -11.74 -6.00
C TRP A 152 3.24 -12.11 -6.27
N PRO A 153 2.93 -13.10 -7.15
CA PRO A 153 1.55 -13.45 -7.45
C PRO A 153 0.77 -13.93 -6.22
N ILE A 154 -0.39 -13.31 -5.98
CA ILE A 154 -1.31 -13.65 -4.89
C ILE A 154 -2.67 -14.00 -5.49
N ILE A 155 -3.20 -15.19 -5.18
CA ILE A 155 -4.54 -15.62 -5.59
C ILE A 155 -5.34 -15.91 -4.32
N ASN A 156 -6.56 -15.35 -4.22
CA ASN A 156 -7.42 -15.50 -3.04
C ASN A 156 -6.70 -15.18 -1.73
N ASN A 157 -5.96 -14.06 -1.71
CA ASN A 157 -5.16 -13.59 -0.57
C ASN A 157 -4.04 -14.55 -0.11
N LYS A 158 -3.63 -15.50 -0.96
CA LYS A 158 -2.54 -16.41 -0.68
C LYS A 158 -1.43 -16.27 -1.73
N PRO A 159 -0.18 -16.00 -1.30
CA PRO A 159 0.97 -16.02 -2.19
C PRO A 159 1.13 -17.40 -2.84
N LEU A 160 1.42 -17.42 -4.14
CA LEU A 160 1.72 -18.65 -4.83
C LEU A 160 3.10 -19.20 -4.41
N PHE A 161 3.30 -20.51 -4.54
CA PHE A 161 4.58 -21.14 -4.20
C PHE A 161 5.58 -20.94 -5.34
N PHE A 162 6.71 -20.27 -5.08
CA PHE A 162 7.73 -20.05 -6.11
C PHE A 162 8.52 -21.34 -6.39
N ILE A 163 8.50 -21.80 -7.63
CA ILE A 163 9.17 -23.04 -8.05
C ILE A 163 10.58 -22.76 -8.54
N GLY A 164 10.75 -21.70 -9.32
CA GLY A 164 12.04 -21.34 -9.90
C GLY A 164 11.90 -20.28 -10.97
N GLN A 165 13.04 -19.89 -11.53
CA GLN A 165 13.11 -19.01 -12.68
C GLN A 165 13.99 -19.63 -13.77
N ILE A 166 13.66 -19.35 -15.02
CA ILE A 166 14.37 -19.82 -16.21
C ILE A 166 14.88 -18.59 -16.96
N ASP A 167 16.14 -18.62 -17.36
CA ASP A 167 16.70 -17.64 -18.29
C ASP A 167 16.12 -17.89 -19.68
N ILE A 168 15.41 -16.90 -20.23
CA ILE A 168 14.77 -16.96 -21.55
C ILE A 168 15.35 -15.90 -22.48
N THR A 169 16.54 -15.37 -22.17
CA THR A 169 17.23 -14.35 -22.97
C THR A 169 17.46 -14.83 -24.40
N GLU A 170 17.77 -16.11 -24.63
CA GLU A 170 18.02 -16.65 -25.98
C GLU A 170 16.80 -16.59 -26.92
N ILE A 171 15.58 -16.52 -26.37
CA ILE A 171 14.33 -16.44 -27.14
C ILE A 171 13.69 -15.04 -27.08
N ARG A 172 14.39 -14.07 -26.49
CA ARG A 172 14.01 -12.66 -26.40
C ARG A 172 15.17 -11.79 -26.92
N HIS A 173 14.95 -10.48 -27.07
CA HIS A 173 16.01 -9.57 -27.53
C HIS A 173 16.79 -8.91 -26.39
N ASP A 174 16.25 -8.98 -25.17
CA ASP A 174 16.75 -8.34 -23.95
C ASP A 174 17.04 -9.39 -22.87
N THR A 175 17.67 -8.98 -21.75
CA THR A 175 17.88 -9.91 -20.63
C THR A 175 16.52 -10.29 -20.08
N SER A 176 16.13 -11.56 -20.13
CA SER A 176 14.76 -11.97 -19.81
C SER A 176 14.71 -13.21 -18.93
N TYR A 177 13.83 -13.19 -17.92
CA TYR A 177 13.57 -14.32 -17.04
C TYR A 177 12.09 -14.68 -17.00
N LEU A 178 11.80 -15.98 -17.05
CA LEU A 178 10.48 -16.56 -16.78
C LEU A 178 10.44 -17.07 -15.33
N TYR A 179 9.53 -16.54 -14.52
CA TYR A 179 9.29 -16.94 -13.15
C TYR A 179 8.10 -17.89 -13.07
N ILE A 180 8.27 -19.01 -12.39
CA ILE A 180 7.27 -20.09 -12.31
C ILE A 180 6.74 -20.20 -10.88
N PHE A 181 5.41 -20.13 -10.78
CA PHE A 181 4.67 -20.23 -9.53
C PHE A 181 3.70 -21.40 -9.57
N TRP A 182 3.48 -22.03 -8.43
CA TRP A 182 2.53 -23.12 -8.25
C TRP A 182 1.41 -22.69 -7.30
N ASP A 183 0.17 -22.81 -7.76
CA ASP A 183 -0.99 -22.68 -6.91
C ASP A 183 -1.32 -24.04 -6.27
N VAL A 184 -1.12 -24.10 -4.96
CA VAL A 184 -1.36 -25.31 -4.15
C VAL A 184 -2.84 -25.71 -4.15
N HIS A 185 -3.76 -24.77 -4.37
CA HIS A 185 -5.20 -25.03 -4.35
C HIS A 185 -5.70 -25.56 -5.69
N THR A 186 -5.33 -24.91 -6.79
CA THR A 186 -5.79 -25.32 -8.12
C THR A 186 -4.88 -26.35 -8.78
N GLN A 187 -3.69 -26.59 -8.21
CA GLN A 187 -2.65 -27.45 -8.79
C GLN A 187 -2.24 -27.01 -10.21
N LYS A 188 -2.19 -25.69 -10.42
CA LYS A 188 -1.81 -25.09 -11.70
C LYS A 188 -0.54 -24.25 -11.55
N TYR A 189 0.24 -24.24 -12.62
CA TYR A 189 1.35 -23.32 -12.76
C TYR A 189 0.86 -21.97 -13.29
N THR A 190 1.37 -20.91 -12.71
CA THR A 190 1.27 -19.54 -13.22
C THR A 190 2.68 -19.08 -13.57
N THR A 191 2.82 -18.35 -14.66
CA THR A 191 4.11 -17.80 -15.08
C THR A 191 4.05 -16.30 -15.19
N LEU A 192 5.18 -15.65 -14.95
CA LEU A 192 5.40 -14.22 -15.10
C LEU A 192 6.74 -14.06 -15.81
N ASP A 193 6.83 -13.23 -16.84
CA ASP A 193 8.10 -12.90 -17.49
C ASP A 193 8.50 -11.43 -17.26
N GLN A 194 9.80 -11.18 -17.20
CA GLN A 194 10.39 -9.84 -17.15
C GLN A 194 11.52 -9.72 -18.14
N SER A 195 11.68 -8.54 -18.73
CA SER A 195 12.80 -8.17 -19.61
C SER A 195 13.38 -6.83 -19.19
N ALA A 196 14.68 -6.60 -19.36
CA ALA A 196 15.36 -5.34 -19.07
C ALA A 196 16.45 -5.02 -20.08
#